data_AF-A0A3D3TH92-F1
#
_entry.id   AF-A0A3D3TH92-F1
#
_cell.length_a   1.000
_cell.length_b   1.000
_cell.length_c   1.000
_cell.angle_alpha   90.00
_cell.angle_beta   90.00
_cell.angle_gamma   90.00
#
_symmetry.space_group_name_H-M   'P 1'
#
loop_
_entity.id
_entity.type
_entity.pdbx_description
1 polymer ?
#
loop_
_entity_poly.entity_id
_entity_poly.type
_entity_poly.pdbx_seq_one_letter_code
_entity_poly.pdbx_strand_id
1 'polypeptide(L)'
;MMPSMILKTNRKNLDIVAKGRIFPSLAETWHLVTTFLLATFAWIFFRSDTIHDAFLYIQGIFSASIFDMPQKYSLLIFLYVFFMFVVEWLGRTGNYALESLQSGLNNRPLRWLFYIILIAMIVSYSGNQQQFIYFEF
;
A
#
# COMPACT_ATOMS: atom_id res chain seq x y z
N MET A 1 26.04 15.30 -4.09
CA MET A 1 26.14 14.49 -5.32
C MET A 1 27.51 13.82 -5.51
N MET A 2 28.62 14.41 -5.04
CA MET A 2 29.99 13.87 -5.24
C MET A 2 30.37 12.56 -4.49
N PRO A 3 29.93 12.28 -3.24
CA PRO A 3 30.44 11.12 -2.49
C PRO A 3 29.97 9.76 -3.04
N SER A 4 28.72 9.67 -3.50
CA SER A 4 28.11 8.39 -3.92
C SER A 4 28.53 7.90 -5.30
N MET A 5 29.07 8.78 -6.16
CA MET A 5 29.67 8.39 -7.45
C MET A 5 31.02 7.69 -7.25
N ILE A 6 31.83 8.18 -6.29
CA ILE A 6 33.13 7.60 -5.96
C ILE A 6 32.95 6.24 -5.27
N LEU A 7 31.95 6.14 -4.40
CA LEU A 7 31.64 4.91 -3.65
C LEU A 7 30.81 3.88 -4.43
N LYS A 8 30.43 4.14 -5.70
CA LYS A 8 29.54 3.29 -6.54
C LYS A 8 28.25 2.79 -5.85
N THR A 9 27.84 3.41 -4.74
CA THR A 9 26.67 3.00 -3.94
C THR A 9 25.36 3.59 -4.45
N ASN A 10 25.42 4.44 -5.48
CA ASN A 10 24.28 5.17 -6.03
C ASN A 10 23.16 4.27 -6.61
N ARG A 11 23.46 3.01 -6.97
CA ARG A 11 22.48 2.07 -7.57
C ARG A 11 22.00 0.94 -6.66
N LYS A 12 22.39 0.91 -5.37
CA LYS A 12 22.03 -0.23 -4.48
C LYS A 12 20.53 -0.38 -4.22
N ASN A 13 19.74 0.67 -4.38
CA ASN A 13 18.29 0.68 -4.05
C ASN A 13 17.39 1.00 -5.26
N LEU A 14 17.89 0.84 -6.49
CA LEU A 14 17.10 1.12 -7.70
C LEU A 14 16.31 -0.10 -8.19
N ASP A 15 16.63 -1.28 -7.66
CA ASP A 15 15.93 -2.51 -8.01
C ASP A 15 14.60 -2.61 -7.27
N ILE A 16 13.63 -3.26 -7.92
CA ILE A 16 12.32 -3.56 -7.35
C ILE A 16 12.50 -4.48 -6.15
N VAL A 17 11.78 -4.20 -5.06
CA VAL A 17 11.73 -5.04 -3.88
C VAL A 17 11.28 -6.46 -4.25
N ALA A 18 11.92 -7.49 -3.71
CA ALA A 18 11.65 -8.88 -4.06
C ALA A 18 11.79 -9.18 -5.57
N LYS A 19 12.76 -8.59 -6.28
CA LYS A 19 12.97 -8.87 -7.70
C LYS A 19 13.13 -10.37 -7.97
N GLY A 20 12.28 -10.92 -8.85
CA GLY A 20 12.29 -12.35 -9.21
C GLY A 20 11.82 -13.30 -8.10
N ARG A 21 11.29 -12.79 -6.98
CA ARG A 21 10.78 -13.58 -5.84
C ARG A 21 9.40 -13.07 -5.45
N ILE A 22 8.57 -13.89 -4.83
CA ILE A 22 7.23 -13.46 -4.36
C ILE A 22 7.33 -12.66 -3.07
N PHE A 23 8.26 -13.02 -2.19
CA PHE A 23 8.48 -12.36 -0.91
C PHE A 23 9.83 -11.63 -0.89
N PRO A 24 9.90 -10.48 -0.20
CA PRO A 24 11.15 -9.76 -0.01
C PRO A 24 12.10 -10.54 0.88
N SER A 25 13.40 -10.30 0.72
CA SER A 25 14.37 -10.82 1.69
C SER A 25 14.21 -10.12 3.04
N LEU A 26 14.65 -10.75 4.13
CA LEU A 26 14.57 -10.15 5.47
C LEU A 26 15.25 -8.78 5.52
N ALA A 27 16.36 -8.61 4.81
CA ALA A 27 17.07 -7.33 4.70
C ALA A 27 16.25 -6.28 3.92
N GLU A 28 15.64 -6.66 2.80
CA GLU A 28 14.75 -5.77 2.02
C GLU A 28 13.55 -5.32 2.86
N THR A 29 12.92 -6.26 3.59
CA THR A 29 11.81 -5.95 4.50
C THR A 29 12.24 -4.96 5.58
N TRP A 30 13.41 -5.17 6.19
CA TRP A 30 13.93 -4.27 7.22
C TRP A 30 14.18 -2.86 6.66
N HIS A 31 14.80 -2.75 5.48
CA HIS A 31 15.02 -1.47 4.83
C HIS A 31 13.72 -0.77 4.43
N LEU A 32 12.72 -1.51 3.94
CA LEU A 32 11.41 -0.97 3.58
C LEU A 32 10.67 -0.47 4.83
N VAL A 33 10.57 -1.30 5.86
CA VAL A 33 9.85 -0.96 7.09
C VAL A 33 10.52 0.23 7.80
N THR A 34 11.85 0.24 7.90
CA THR A 34 12.56 1.36 8.56
C THR A 34 12.39 2.67 7.82
N THR A 35 12.52 2.69 6.48
CA THR A 35 12.32 3.92 5.70
C THR A 35 10.88 4.41 5.77
N PHE A 36 9.91 3.51 5.68
CA PHE A 36 8.49 3.84 5.83
C PHE A 36 8.17 4.39 7.22
N LEU A 37 8.62 3.74 8.29
CA LEU A 37 8.42 4.20 9.67
C LEU A 37 9.10 5.56 9.90
N LEU A 38 10.34 5.74 9.46
CA LEU A 38 11.04 7.02 9.59
C LEU A 38 10.28 8.15 8.88
N ALA A 39 9.83 7.92 7.64
CA ALA A 39 9.09 8.92 6.87
C ALA A 39 7.73 9.24 7.51
N THR A 40 6.96 8.22 7.89
CA THR A 40 5.63 8.40 8.49
C THR A 40 5.69 9.04 9.88
N PHE A 41 6.63 8.62 10.74
CA PHE A 41 6.81 9.23 12.06
C PHE A 41 7.34 10.67 11.95
N ALA A 42 8.26 10.95 11.02
CA ALA A 42 8.69 12.32 10.75
C ALA A 42 7.51 13.21 10.34
N TRP A 43 6.59 12.68 9.52
CA TRP A 43 5.40 13.42 9.08
C TRP A 43 4.46 13.80 10.24
N ILE A 44 4.39 12.99 11.30
CA ILE A 44 3.59 13.32 12.50
C ILE A 44 4.06 14.64 13.11
N PHE A 45 5.38 14.81 13.31
CA PHE A 45 5.95 16.04 13.87
C PHE A 45 5.77 17.27 12.97
N PHE A 46 5.77 17.08 11.64
CA PHE A 46 5.52 18.17 10.70
C PHE A 46 4.04 18.59 10.62
N ARG A 47 3.12 17.68 10.95
CA ARG A 47 1.67 17.91 10.85
C ARG A 47 1.04 18.37 12.17
N SER A 48 1.61 18.02 13.30
CA SER A 48 1.11 18.38 14.64
C SER A 48 1.31 19.86 14.96
N ASP A 49 0.35 20.49 15.65
CA ASP A 49 0.45 21.88 16.09
C ASP A 49 1.53 22.10 17.16
N THR A 50 1.74 21.11 18.05
CA THR A 50 2.81 21.15 19.06
C THR A 50 3.54 19.80 19.18
N ILE A 51 4.74 19.85 19.77
CA ILE A 51 5.52 18.64 20.10
C ILE A 51 4.74 17.74 21.07
N HIS A 52 3.99 18.33 22.00
CA HIS A 52 3.17 17.57 22.94
C HIS A 52 2.09 16.78 22.20
N ASP A 53 1.41 17.41 21.24
CA ASP A 53 0.38 16.75 20.44
C ASP A 53 0.96 15.63 19.58
N ALA A 54 2.16 15.80 19.00
CA ALA A 54 2.86 14.74 18.27
C ALA A 54 3.06 13.49 19.13
N PHE A 55 3.50 13.65 20.39
CA PHE A 55 3.67 12.52 21.31
C PHE A 55 2.35 11.87 21.71
N LEU A 56 1.29 12.66 21.92
CA LEU A 56 -0.05 12.12 22.18
C LEU A 56 -0.56 11.29 20.98
N TYR A 57 -0.34 11.76 19.74
CA TYR A 57 -0.65 10.99 18.54
C TYR A 57 0.11 9.67 18.48
N ILE A 58 1.42 9.68 18.74
CA ILE A 58 2.25 8.47 18.74
C ILE A 58 1.75 7.49 19.83
N GLN A 59 1.42 7.98 21.03
CA GLN A 59 0.85 7.14 22.08
C GLN A 59 -0.49 6.52 21.66
N GLY A 60 -1.32 7.26 20.94
CA GLY A 60 -2.58 6.78 20.37
C GLY A 60 -2.40 5.65 19.35
N ILE A 61 -1.30 5.63 18.57
CA ILE A 61 -1.00 4.55 17.61
C ILE A 61 -0.80 3.20 18.32
N PHE A 62 -0.28 3.21 19.56
CA PHE A 62 -0.05 2.00 20.35
C PHE A 62 -1.21 1.67 21.30
N SER A 63 -2.37 2.32 21.16
CA SER A 63 -3.54 2.03 21.97
C SER A 63 -4.17 0.68 21.56
N ALA A 64 -4.95 0.08 22.47
CA ALA A 64 -5.69 -1.15 22.16
C ALA A 64 -6.80 -0.93 21.11
N SER A 65 -7.22 0.32 20.86
CA SER A 65 -8.31 0.63 19.93
C SER A 65 -7.96 0.38 18.46
N ILE A 66 -6.67 0.13 18.13
CA ILE A 66 -6.26 -0.28 16.78
C ILE A 66 -6.79 -1.67 16.40
N PHE A 67 -7.14 -2.50 17.40
CA PHE A 67 -7.73 -3.81 17.17
C PHE A 67 -9.25 -3.77 17.14
N ASP A 68 -9.86 -2.63 17.46
CA ASP A 68 -11.30 -2.45 17.38
C ASP A 68 -11.73 -2.20 15.93
N MET A 69 -12.72 -2.96 15.47
CA MET A 69 -13.26 -2.80 14.12
C MET A 69 -13.96 -1.43 14.01
N PRO A 70 -13.58 -0.57 13.05
CA PRO A 70 -14.21 0.73 12.92
C PRO A 70 -15.66 0.57 12.45
N GLN A 71 -16.62 1.00 13.27
CA GLN A 71 -18.06 0.85 12.99
C GLN A 71 -18.51 1.59 11.72
N LYS A 72 -17.76 2.59 11.26
CA LYS A 72 -18.07 3.42 10.08
C LYS A 72 -17.84 2.68 8.75
N TYR A 73 -17.05 1.60 8.72
CA TYR A 73 -16.64 0.95 7.47
C TYR A 73 -17.11 -0.51 7.40
N SER A 74 -17.66 -0.87 6.24
CA SER A 74 -18.04 -2.26 5.96
C SER A 74 -16.80 -3.15 5.81
N LEU A 75 -16.88 -4.38 6.31
CA LEU A 75 -15.87 -5.43 6.12
C LEU A 75 -15.56 -5.68 4.63
N LEU A 76 -16.51 -5.39 3.73
CA LEU A 76 -16.32 -5.45 2.28
C LEU A 76 -15.20 -4.52 1.78
N ILE A 77 -15.04 -3.33 2.37
CA ILE A 77 -14.00 -2.38 1.96
C ILE A 77 -12.61 -2.96 2.28
N PHE A 78 -12.45 -3.56 3.46
CA PHE A 78 -11.20 -4.22 3.84
C PHE A 78 -10.87 -5.38 2.90
N LEU A 79 -11.87 -6.18 2.52
CA LEU A 79 -11.70 -7.25 1.55
C LEU A 79 -11.23 -6.70 0.18
N TYR A 80 -11.79 -5.57 -0.27
CA TYR A 80 -11.44 -4.96 -1.55
C TYR A 80 -10.04 -4.39 -1.55
N VAL A 81 -9.65 -3.69 -0.47
CA VAL A 81 -8.29 -3.18 -0.28
C VAL A 81 -7.31 -4.33 -0.23
N PHE A 82 -7.61 -5.40 0.52
CA PHE A 82 -6.75 -6.58 0.59
C PHE A 82 -6.61 -7.26 -0.78
N PHE A 83 -7.71 -7.45 -1.51
CA PHE A 83 -7.69 -8.00 -2.86
C PHE A 83 -6.81 -7.16 -3.80
N MET A 84 -7.01 -5.84 -3.82
CA MET A 84 -6.22 -4.94 -4.65
C MET A 84 -4.74 -4.93 -4.24
N PHE A 85 -4.45 -4.97 -2.95
CA PHE A 85 -3.09 -5.07 -2.45
C PHE A 85 -2.38 -6.32 -2.96
N VAL A 86 -3.06 -7.48 -2.97
CA VAL A 86 -2.51 -8.72 -3.52
C VAL A 86 -2.27 -8.61 -5.02
N VAL A 87 -3.20 -8.02 -5.77
CA VAL A 87 -3.06 -7.81 -7.22
C VAL A 87 -1.88 -6.89 -7.52
N GLU A 88 -1.78 -5.76 -6.82
CA GLU A 88 -0.67 -4.80 -6.92
C GLU A 88 0.67 -5.46 -6.60
N TRP A 89 0.71 -6.24 -5.52
CA TRP A 89 1.90 -6.96 -5.11
C TRP A 89 2.37 -7.94 -6.19
N LEU A 90 1.46 -8.74 -6.76
CA LEU A 90 1.79 -9.68 -7.83
C LEU A 90 2.18 -8.98 -9.15
N GLY A 91 1.59 -7.81 -9.42
CA GLY A 91 1.86 -7.00 -10.62
C GLY A 91 3.04 -6.04 -10.52
N ARG A 92 3.74 -5.96 -9.37
CA ARG A 92 4.79 -4.96 -9.07
C ARG A 92 5.96 -4.84 -10.06
N THR A 93 6.14 -5.83 -10.93
CA THR A 93 7.22 -5.83 -11.94
C THR A 93 6.81 -5.14 -13.24
N GLY A 94 5.51 -4.98 -13.49
CA GLY A 94 4.97 -4.25 -14.63
C GLY A 94 4.81 -2.75 -14.35
N ASN A 95 4.38 -2.00 -15.36
CA ASN A 95 4.06 -0.58 -15.25
C ASN A 95 2.76 -0.34 -14.48
N TYR A 96 1.86 -1.32 -14.46
CA TYR A 96 0.60 -1.30 -13.71
C TYR A 96 0.22 -2.72 -13.26
N ALA A 97 -0.52 -2.83 -12.16
CA ALA A 97 -0.83 -4.11 -11.52
C ALA A 97 -1.52 -5.13 -12.44
N LEU A 98 -2.35 -4.66 -13.37
CA LEU A 98 -3.09 -5.52 -14.30
C LEU A 98 -2.27 -6.00 -15.50
N GLU A 99 -1.05 -5.49 -15.71
CA GLU A 99 -0.21 -5.86 -16.85
C GLU A 99 0.23 -7.34 -16.78
N SER A 100 0.57 -7.80 -15.57
CA SER A 100 0.97 -9.20 -15.34
C SER A 100 -0.17 -10.18 -15.58
N LEU A 101 -1.43 -9.75 -15.49
CA LEU A 101 -2.59 -10.59 -15.78
C LEU A 101 -2.77 -10.84 -17.28
N GLN A 102 -2.38 -9.88 -18.12
CA GLN A 102 -2.48 -10.01 -19.58
C GLN A 102 -1.43 -10.98 -20.13
N SER A 103 -0.22 -10.95 -19.58
CA SER A 103 0.91 -11.78 -20.01
C SER A 103 1.05 -13.10 -19.24
N GLY A 104 0.65 -13.15 -17.96
CA GLY A 104 0.85 -14.29 -17.07
C GLY A 104 -0.31 -15.28 -16.98
N LEU A 105 -1.56 -14.86 -17.17
CA LEU A 105 -2.73 -15.76 -17.16
C LEU A 105 -3.09 -16.23 -18.57
N ASN A 106 -2.42 -17.28 -19.05
CA ASN A 106 -2.80 -17.95 -20.30
C ASN A 106 -4.17 -18.67 -20.20
N ASN A 107 -4.67 -18.89 -18.97
CA ASN A 107 -5.97 -19.51 -18.70
C ASN A 107 -7.12 -18.52 -18.93
N ARG A 108 -7.73 -18.58 -20.12
CA ARG A 108 -8.90 -17.78 -20.52
C ARG A 108 -10.02 -17.71 -19.45
N PRO A 109 -10.48 -18.82 -18.82
CA PRO A 109 -11.58 -18.72 -17.84
C PRO A 109 -11.18 -17.94 -16.58
N LEU A 110 -9.93 -18.09 -16.12
CA LEU A 110 -9.45 -17.40 -14.92
C LEU A 110 -9.36 -15.88 -15.15
N ARG A 111 -8.97 -15.46 -16.36
CA ARG A 111 -8.95 -14.05 -16.74
C ARG A 111 -10.36 -13.43 -16.77
N TRP A 112 -11.35 -14.14 -17.33
CA TRP A 112 -12.74 -13.68 -17.32
C TRP A 112 -13.32 -13.60 -15.91
N LEU A 113 -13.04 -14.59 -15.06
CA LEU A 113 -13.45 -14.58 -13.66
C LEU A 113 -12.89 -13.35 -12.92
N PHE A 114 -11.60 -13.04 -13.13
CA PHE A 114 -10.99 -11.85 -12.55
C PHE A 114 -11.65 -10.54 -13.01
N TYR A 115 -11.93 -10.39 -14.32
CA TYR A 115 -12.65 -9.21 -14.83
C TYR A 115 -14.07 -9.09 -14.28
N ILE A 116 -14.78 -10.20 -14.13
CA ILE A 116 -16.12 -10.22 -13.52
C ILE A 116 -16.06 -9.77 -12.06
N ILE A 117 -15.06 -10.24 -11.29
CA ILE A 117 -14.86 -9.81 -9.89
C ILE A 117 -14.61 -8.31 -9.83
N LEU A 118 -13.72 -7.77 -10.68
CA LEU A 118 -13.44 -6.34 -10.73
C LEU A 118 -14.71 -5.51 -11.04
N ILE A 119 -15.47 -5.93 -12.05
CA ILE A 119 -16.72 -5.24 -12.42
C ILE A 119 -17.72 -5.32 -11.27
N ALA A 120 -17.87 -6.47 -10.63
CA ALA A 120 -18.76 -6.64 -9.49
C ALA A 120 -18.37 -5.72 -8.32
N MET A 121 -17.07 -5.59 -8.02
CA MET A 121 -16.57 -4.66 -7.00
C MET A 121 -16.94 -3.21 -7.34
N ILE A 122 -16.69 -2.77 -8.58
CA ILE A 122 -16.99 -1.40 -9.03
C ILE A 122 -18.50 -1.13 -8.94
N VAL A 123 -19.33 -2.04 -9.46
CA VAL A 123 -20.79 -1.87 -9.50
C VAL A 123 -21.41 -1.94 -8.10
N SER A 124 -20.87 -2.75 -7.19
CA SER A 124 -21.41 -2.89 -5.83
C SER A 124 -21.43 -1.59 -5.03
N TYR A 125 -20.53 -0.65 -5.34
CA TYR A 125 -20.48 0.70 -4.73
C TYR A 125 -20.94 1.81 -5.69
N SER A 126 -21.40 1.46 -6.90
CA SER A 126 -21.93 2.41 -7.88
C SER A 126 -23.37 2.79 -7.54
N GLY A 127 -23.61 4.05 -7.17
CA GLY A 127 -24.97 4.59 -6.99
C GLY A 127 -25.18 5.45 -5.75
N ASN A 128 -24.27 5.42 -4.78
CA ASN A 128 -24.29 6.37 -3.66
C ASN A 128 -23.56 7.66 -4.07
N GLN A 129 -24.08 8.83 -3.67
CA GLN A 129 -23.34 10.09 -3.76
C GLN A 129 -22.11 10.01 -2.85
N GLN A 130 -21.00 9.51 -3.37
CA GLN A 130 -19.73 9.54 -2.66
C GLN A 130 -19.28 10.99 -2.60
N GLN A 131 -19.24 11.54 -1.39
CA GLN A 131 -18.62 12.83 -1.17
C GLN A 131 -17.13 12.69 -1.50
N PHE A 132 -16.59 13.66 -2.25
CA PHE A 132 -15.14 13.70 -2.47
C PHE A 132 -14.44 13.74 -1.11
N ILE A 133 -13.30 13.07 -1.01
CA ILE A 133 -12.59 12.88 0.27
C ILE A 133 -12.29 14.20 1.00
N TYR A 134 -12.25 15.33 0.30
CA TYR A 134 -12.09 16.66 0.87
C TYR A 134 -13.24 17.13 1.77
N PHE A 135 -14.43 16.55 1.63
CA PHE A 135 -15.60 16.87 2.46
C PHE A 135 -15.74 15.96 3.69
N GLU A 136 -14.87 14.96 3.83
CA GLU A 136 -14.82 14.04 4.98
C GLU A 136 -13.84 14.48 6.08
N PHE A 137 -13.13 15.60 5.89
CA PHE A 137 -12.13 16.14 6.82
C PHE A 137 -12.48 17.55 7.30
#